data_AF-A0A358M9S5-F1
#
_entry.id   AF-A0A358M9S5-F1
#
_cell.length_a   1.000
_cell.length_b   1.000
_cell.length_c   1.000
_cell.angle_alpha   90.00
_cell.angle_beta   90.00
_cell.angle_gamma   90.00
#
_symmetry.space_group_name_H-M   'P 1'
#
loop_
_entity.id
_entity.type
_entity.pdbx_description
1 polymer ?
#
loop_
_entity_poly.entity_id
_entity_poly.type
_entity_poly.pdbx_seq_one_letter_code
_entity_poly.pdbx_strand_id
1 'polypeptide(L)'
;GLLVPTLGQITIGGAAPRPETKAIVSYLPERPYFNQWMNAEQMISYFEDFYSDFDRAKAMDMMAKLNINPKAKMKTLSKGTKEKVQL
;
A
#
# COMPACT_ATOMS: atom_id res chain seq x y z
N GLY A 1 -17.84 -0.62 4.42
CA GLY A 1 -16.54 -1.03 4.99
C GLY A 1 -16.35 -2.51 4.78
N LEU A 2 -15.22 -3.08 5.20
CA LEU A 2 -15.01 -4.54 5.17
C LEU A 2 -15.98 -5.27 6.11
N LEU A 3 -16.30 -4.62 7.23
CA LEU A 3 -17.27 -5.03 8.23
C LEU A 3 -18.21 -3.86 8.55
N VAL A 4 -19.42 -4.15 9.02
CA VAL A 4 -20.42 -3.15 9.44
C VAL A 4 -20.78 -3.44 10.90
N PRO A 5 -20.74 -2.43 11.79
CA PRO A 5 -21.06 -2.65 13.20
C PRO A 5 -22.56 -2.96 13.38
N THR A 6 -22.87 -3.91 14.27
CA THR A 6 -24.26 -4.21 14.66
C THR A 6 -24.88 -3.10 15.51
N LEU A 7 -24.07 -2.41 16.32
CA LEU A 7 -24.45 -1.27 17.16
C LEU A 7 -23.28 -0.28 17.27
N GLY A 8 -23.58 1.00 17.51
CA GLY A 8 -22.60 2.08 17.64
C GLY A 8 -22.25 2.78 16.32
N GLN A 9 -21.25 3.65 16.35
CA GLN A 9 -20.81 4.44 15.19
C GLN A 9 -19.28 4.43 15.06
N ILE A 10 -18.80 4.36 13.81
CA ILE A 10 -17.39 4.51 13.46
C ILE A 10 -17.24 5.80 12.66
N THR A 11 -16.20 6.58 12.97
CA THR A 11 -15.82 7.76 12.19
C THR A 11 -14.35 7.71 11.79
N ILE A 12 -14.01 8.28 10.64
CA ILE A 12 -12.67 8.41 10.07
C ILE A 12 -12.50 9.89 9.75
N GLY A 13 -11.56 10.57 10.42
CA GLY A 13 -11.42 12.02 10.29
C GLY A 13 -12.69 12.80 10.63
N GLY A 14 -13.53 12.27 11.54
CA GLY A 14 -14.81 12.88 11.91
C GLY A 14 -15.99 12.56 10.98
N ALA A 15 -15.77 11.88 9.86
CA ALA A 15 -16.82 11.48 8.91
C ALA A 15 -17.15 9.97 9.00
N ALA A 16 -18.38 9.58 8.67
CA ALA A 16 -18.71 8.16 8.53
C ALA A 16 -17.94 7.53 7.35
N PRO A 17 -17.57 6.24 7.40
CA PRO A 17 -16.82 5.57 6.32
C PRO A 17 -17.56 5.64 4.97
N ARG A 18 -16.96 6.34 4.00
CA ARG A 18 -17.45 6.58 2.64
C ARG A 18 -16.29 6.60 1.64
N PRO A 19 -16.52 6.60 0.31
CA PRO A 19 -15.43 6.62 -0.68
C PRO A 19 -14.38 7.71 -0.42
N GLU A 20 -14.78 8.90 0.03
CA GLU A 20 -13.87 10.03 0.30
C GLU A 20 -12.92 9.71 1.45
N THR A 21 -13.40 9.04 2.50
CA THR A 21 -12.57 8.63 3.64
C THR A 21 -11.52 7.58 3.26
N LYS A 22 -11.66 6.89 2.12
CA LYS A 22 -10.65 5.93 1.66
C LYS A 22 -9.37 6.60 1.16
N ALA A 23 -9.43 7.87 0.76
CA ALA A 23 -8.25 8.62 0.34
C ALA A 23 -7.27 8.91 1.49
N ILE A 24 -7.75 8.88 2.74
CA ILE A 24 -6.96 9.20 3.95
C ILE A 24 -6.67 7.97 4.82
N VAL A 25 -6.95 6.77 4.32
CA VAL A 25 -6.76 5.51 5.05
C VAL A 25 -5.80 4.61 4.29
N SER A 26 -4.65 4.34 4.89
CA SER A 26 -3.75 3.28 4.43
C SER A 26 -4.11 1.96 5.10
N TYR A 27 -4.28 0.90 4.32
CA TYR A 27 -4.58 -0.44 4.83
C TYR A 27 -3.66 -1.49 4.19
N LEU A 28 -2.90 -2.18 5.03
CA LEU A 28 -2.02 -3.27 4.63
C LEU A 28 -2.59 -4.62 5.13
N PRO A 29 -3.22 -5.43 4.25
CA PRO A 29 -3.72 -6.75 4.64
C PRO A 29 -2.58 -7.75 4.87
N GLU A 30 -2.83 -8.75 5.71
CA GLU A 30 -1.87 -9.83 6.01
C GLU A 30 -1.49 -10.66 4.78
N ARG A 31 -2.46 -10.89 3.87
CA ARG A 31 -2.21 -11.61 2.62
C ARG A 31 -1.73 -10.63 1.55
N PRO A 32 -0.57 -10.88 0.91
CA PRO A 32 -0.13 -10.10 -0.23
C PRO A 32 -1.21 -10.08 -1.31
N TYR A 33 -1.68 -8.90 -1.66
CA TYR A 33 -2.67 -8.70 -2.73
C TYR A 33 -2.02 -8.42 -4.09
N PHE A 34 -0.69 -8.30 -4.13
CA PHE A 34 0.06 -8.02 -5.35
C PHE A 34 0.47 -9.29 -6.09
N ASN A 35 0.52 -9.14 -7.40
CA ASN A 35 0.96 -10.18 -8.31
C ASN A 35 2.48 -10.42 -8.18
N GLN A 36 2.89 -11.66 -7.88
CA GLN A 36 4.30 -12.00 -7.61
C GLN A 36 5.25 -11.81 -8.80
N TRP A 37 4.70 -11.59 -10.00
CA TRP A 37 5.46 -11.36 -11.22
C TRP A 37 5.97 -9.92 -11.36
N MET A 38 5.35 -8.97 -10.65
CA MET A 38 5.74 -7.56 -10.69
C MET A 38 7.04 -7.33 -9.91
N ASN A 39 7.78 -6.28 -10.27
CA ASN A 39 8.82 -5.72 -9.42
C ASN A 39 8.29 -4.51 -8.63
N ALA A 40 9.06 -4.02 -7.67
CA ALA A 40 8.64 -2.90 -6.83
C ALA A 40 8.47 -1.59 -7.62
N GLU A 41 9.24 -1.37 -8.69
CA GLU A 41 9.08 -0.20 -9.58
C GLU A 41 7.74 -0.19 -10.33
N GLN A 42 7.28 -1.35 -10.81
CA GLN A 42 5.98 -1.53 -11.43
C GLN A 42 4.85 -1.32 -10.41
N MET A 43 5.06 -1.76 -9.17
CA MET A 43 4.10 -1.53 -8.09
C MET A 43 3.99 -0.04 -7.75
N ILE A 44 5.12 0.66 -7.63
CA ILE A 44 5.15 2.12 -7.43
C ILE A 44 4.39 2.83 -8.56
N SER A 45 4.66 2.46 -9.82
CA SER A 45 3.99 3.09 -10.97
C SER A 45 2.48 2.81 -10.99
N TYR A 46 2.06 1.60 -10.61
CA TYR A 46 0.63 1.27 -10.47
C TYR A 46 -0.07 2.12 -9.40
N PHE A 47 0.61 2.43 -8.28
CA PHE A 47 0.06 3.31 -7.24
C PHE A 47 0.04 4.78 -7.62
N GLU A 48 1.07 5.22 -8.34
CA GLU A 48 1.15 6.57 -8.91
C GLU A 48 -0.02 6.86 -9.86
N ASP A 49 -0.44 5.87 -10.65
CA ASP A 49 -1.62 6.00 -11.52
C ASP A 49 -2.95 6.07 -10.74
N PHE A 50 -3.00 5.54 -9.51
CA PHE A 50 -4.23 5.41 -8.71
C PHE A 50 -4.45 6.54 -7.71
N TYR A 51 -3.36 7.11 -7.17
CA TYR A 51 -3.40 8.15 -6.14
C TYR A 51 -2.82 9.45 -6.67
N SER A 52 -3.65 10.48 -6.79
CA SER A 52 -3.25 11.78 -7.34
C SER A 52 -2.19 12.51 -6.51
N ASP A 53 -2.06 12.17 -5.24
CA ASP A 53 -1.10 12.72 -4.28
C ASP A 53 0.11 11.81 -4.03
N PHE A 54 0.29 10.76 -4.84
CA PHE A 54 1.40 9.84 -4.70
C PHE A 54 2.75 10.52 -4.97
N ASP A 55 3.71 10.30 -4.06
CA ASP A 55 5.06 10.87 -4.16
C ASP A 55 6.06 9.76 -4.51
N ARG A 56 6.34 9.64 -5.81
CA ARG A 56 7.32 8.66 -6.33
C ARG A 56 8.71 8.85 -5.72
N ALA A 57 9.13 10.09 -5.47
CA ALA A 57 10.45 10.36 -4.92
C ALA A 57 10.57 9.83 -3.49
N LYS A 58 9.54 10.03 -2.65
CA LYS A 58 9.48 9.44 -1.30
C LYS A 58 9.46 7.91 -1.34
N ALA A 59 8.70 7.30 -2.26
CA ALA A 59 8.66 5.85 -2.40
C ALA A 59 10.05 5.27 -2.74
N MET A 60 10.76 5.89 -3.68
CA MET A 60 12.11 5.46 -4.08
C MET A 60 13.14 5.67 -2.97
N ASP A 61 13.06 6.78 -2.22
CA ASP A 61 13.88 7.04 -1.04
C ASP A 61 13.63 5.98 0.05
N MET A 62 12.39 5.59 0.29
CA MET A 62 12.04 4.53 1.24
C MET A 62 12.60 3.17 0.81
N MET A 63 12.53 2.82 -0.48
CA MET A 63 13.16 1.61 -1.02
C MET A 63 14.68 1.59 -0.77
N ALA A 64 15.35 2.72 -0.99
CA ALA A 64 16.78 2.86 -0.72
C ALA A 64 17.10 2.68 0.76
N LYS A 65 16.36 3.33 1.66
CA LYS A 65 16.52 3.21 3.12
C LYS A 65 16.31 1.78 3.63
N LEU A 66 15.40 1.04 3.00
CA LEU A 66 15.12 -0.36 3.32
C LEU A 66 16.05 -1.35 2.62
N ASN A 67 17.00 -0.85 1.82
CA ASN A 67 17.95 -1.61 1.00
C ASN A 67 17.25 -2.60 0.04
N ILE A 68 16.18 -2.13 -0.60
CA ILE A 68 15.36 -2.90 -1.54
C ILE A 68 15.71 -2.47 -2.96
N ASN A 69 16.07 -3.42 -3.81
CA ASN A 69 16.26 -3.16 -5.23
C ASN A 69 14.88 -3.05 -5.93
N PRO A 70 14.50 -1.87 -6.46
CA PRO A 70 13.19 -1.67 -7.06
C PRO A 70 12.93 -2.52 -8.32
N LYS A 71 14.00 -2.99 -8.98
CA LYS A 71 13.92 -3.84 -10.18
C LYS A 71 13.83 -5.33 -9.86
N ALA A 72 14.04 -5.73 -8.61
CA ALA A 72 13.91 -7.13 -8.20
C ALA A 72 12.44 -7.57 -8.24
N LYS A 73 12.18 -8.75 -8.81
CA LYS A 73 10.82 -9.30 -8.86
C LYS A 73 10.38 -9.70 -7.46
N MET A 74 9.11 -9.49 -7.13
CA MET A 74 8.58 -9.84 -5.81
C MET A 74 8.84 -11.29 -5.43
N LYS A 75 8.75 -12.24 -6.39
CA LYS A 75 9.04 -13.65 -6.15
C LYS A 75 10.45 -13.93 -5.59
N THR A 76 11.46 -13.12 -5.91
CA THR A 76 12.85 -13.31 -5.47
C THR A 76 13.13 -12.70 -4.10
N LEU A 77 12.20 -11.94 -3.55
CA LEU A 77 12.35 -11.28 -2.27
C LEU A 77 12.00 -12.24 -1.11
N SER A 78 12.72 -12.10 0.00
CA SER A 78 12.39 -12.79 1.26
C SER A 78 11.01 -12.36 1.77
N LYS A 79 10.39 -13.15 2.66
CA LYS A 79 9.11 -12.80 3.29
C LYS A 79 9.17 -11.40 3.95
N GLY A 80 10.19 -11.13 4.76
CA GLY A 80 10.35 -9.84 5.43
C GLY A 80 10.63 -8.69 4.46
N THR A 81 11.34 -8.93 3.35
CA THR A 81 11.52 -7.91 2.32
C THR A 81 10.22 -7.63 1.57
N LYS A 82 9.39 -8.65 1.32
CA LYS A 82 8.05 -8.46 0.72
C LYS A 82 7.17 -7.62 1.64
N GLU A 83 7.16 -7.89 2.93
CA GLU A 83 6.40 -7.09 3.91
C GLU A 83 6.87 -5.63 3.90
N LYS A 84 8.19 -5.40 3.87
CA LYS A 84 8.77 -4.04 3.77
C LYS A 84 8.40 -3.28 2.50
N VAL A 85 8.25 -3.96 1.36
CA VAL A 85 7.80 -3.35 0.10
C VAL A 85 6.34 -2.89 0.17
N GLN A 86 5.53 -3.53 1.01
CA GLN A 86 4.09 -3.26 1.12
C GLN A 86 3.74 -2.21 2.18
N LEU A 87 4.71 -1.80 3.00
CA LEU A 87 4.59 -0.67 3.94
C LEU A 87 4.48 0.65 3.16
#